data_AF-A0A1B2EXB6-F1
#
_entry.id   AF-A0A1B2EXB6-F1
#
_cell.length_a   1.000
_cell.length_b   1.000
_cell.length_c   1.000
_cell.angle_alpha   90.00
_cell.angle_beta   90.00
_cell.angle_gamma   90.00
#
_symmetry.space_group_name_H-M   'P 1'
#
loop_
_entity.id
_entity.type
_entity.pdbx_description
1 polymer ?
#
loop_
_entity_poly.entity_id
_entity_poly.type
_entity_poly.pdbx_seq_one_letter_code
_entity_poly.pdbx_strand_id
1 'polypeptide(L)'
;MALRWKPTIPEDNNPDDQTGSLRHYPFAQVVRVQSGPDQGRFRWYLNELPGATTIKKQGVEESLEAAKQAADEQFRSWLTWTGLAPAVTEPETVPVASSTASPAPSPPRPVDPPEQRLPRYLAPLCEGLAAYVEEHGPALDSLYRWKIPAVPAFVPFERDSDSLPKANARLKRALSAAWHTQPERQFEIAEWYVAKWGGVHNRPEKLWGYIAAAEDELAGSGTAGVASWSKLLAVRDPDRFAIFDARVSVALNALQIVQDHERPIFFPPLPSKNTKIGKFHEWMKARDHGDAHKAFPARAYGIYLRILSEVARQLELAAIDEVEMLLFAQAEDLALQAMSHPSDAALPAIAAE
;
A
#
# COMPACT_ATOMS: atom_id res chain seq x y z
N MET A 1 14.71 8.89 -12.84
CA MET A 1 14.21 8.88 -11.46
C MET A 1 15.36 9.31 -10.58
N ALA A 2 15.25 10.46 -9.92
CA ALA A 2 16.37 11.11 -9.23
C ALA A 2 16.29 10.90 -7.71
N LEU A 3 17.22 10.16 -7.13
CA LEU A 3 17.33 9.96 -5.67
C LEU A 3 18.01 11.19 -5.04
N ARG A 4 17.32 11.88 -4.11
CA ARG A 4 17.90 12.97 -3.30
C ARG A 4 18.46 12.40 -1.98
N TRP A 5 19.58 12.93 -1.52
CA TRP A 5 20.29 12.48 -0.31
C TRP A 5 20.65 13.67 0.58
N LYS A 6 20.42 13.57 1.89
CA LYS A 6 20.92 14.51 2.92
C LYS A 6 21.26 13.72 4.19
N PRO A 7 22.47 13.89 4.76
CA PRO A 7 22.85 13.23 6.01
C PRO A 7 22.46 14.05 7.24
N THR A 8 21.93 13.38 8.27
CA THR A 8 21.82 13.92 9.64
C THR A 8 22.27 12.86 10.63
N ILE A 9 23.00 13.29 11.66
CA ILE A 9 23.63 12.45 12.70
C ILE A 9 22.82 12.58 14.00
N PRO A 10 22.48 11.46 14.67
CA PRO A 10 22.28 11.46 16.12
C PRO A 10 23.44 10.77 16.83
N GLU A 11 23.95 11.41 17.88
CA GLU A 11 24.97 10.91 18.82
C GLU A 11 24.37 9.95 19.88
N ASP A 12 25.13 8.88 20.18
CA ASP A 12 25.23 8.11 21.43
C ASP A 12 24.02 7.31 22.00
N ASN A 13 24.15 6.17 22.72
CA ASN A 13 25.28 5.39 23.25
C ASN A 13 24.79 4.01 23.77
N ASN A 14 25.54 2.91 23.57
CA ASN A 14 25.54 1.73 24.46
C ASN A 14 26.91 0.99 24.40
N PRO A 15 27.61 0.75 25.52
CA PRO A 15 29.02 0.33 25.56
C PRO A 15 29.41 -1.10 25.13
N ASP A 16 28.48 -2.04 24.91
CA ASP A 16 28.83 -3.40 24.46
C ASP A 16 28.54 -3.67 22.97
N ASP A 17 27.99 -2.66 22.27
CA ASP A 17 27.81 -2.65 20.82
C ASP A 17 28.72 -1.56 20.21
N GLN A 18 29.74 -1.97 19.44
CA GLN A 18 30.20 -1.14 18.32
C GLN A 18 30.19 -1.96 17.04
N THR A 19 29.00 -2.42 16.68
CA THR A 19 28.65 -2.51 15.27
C THR A 19 28.63 -1.08 14.74
N GLY A 20 29.77 -0.58 14.25
CA GLY A 20 29.84 0.67 13.50
C GLY A 20 29.12 0.52 12.16
N SER A 21 27.80 0.34 12.19
CA SER A 21 26.96 0.52 11.02
C SER A 21 26.91 2.01 10.74
N LEU A 22 27.79 2.47 9.85
CA LEU A 22 27.61 3.77 9.21
C LEU A 22 26.35 3.66 8.34
N ARG A 23 25.17 3.91 8.94
CA ARG A 23 23.88 4.03 8.23
C ARG A 23 23.84 5.33 7.40
N HIS A 24 24.83 5.52 6.54
CA HIS A 24 24.89 6.66 5.63
C HIS A 24 24.52 6.29 4.19
N TYR A 25 24.52 5.00 3.85
CA TYR A 25 24.25 4.55 2.49
C TYR A 25 23.04 3.61 2.49
N PRO A 26 21.86 4.03 2.02
CA PRO A 26 20.69 3.15 1.97
C PRO A 26 20.91 1.89 1.12
N PHE A 27 21.93 1.89 0.26
CA PHE A 27 22.27 0.81 -0.65
C PHE A 27 23.51 -0.01 -0.27
N ALA A 28 24.27 0.38 0.77
CA ALA A 28 25.51 -0.30 1.15
C ALA A 28 25.79 -0.26 2.65
N GLN A 29 26.35 -1.35 3.18
CA GLN A 29 26.85 -1.43 4.55
C GLN A 29 28.38 -1.53 4.53
N VAL A 30 29.07 -0.63 5.23
CA VAL A 30 30.52 -0.68 5.41
C VAL A 30 30.84 -0.96 6.87
N VAL A 31 31.65 -1.98 7.15
CA VAL A 31 32.01 -2.43 8.50
C VAL A 31 33.51 -2.65 8.62
N ARG A 32 34.08 -2.39 9.79
CA ARG A 32 35.49 -2.71 10.08
C ARG A 32 35.62 -4.16 10.55
N VAL A 33 36.57 -4.91 9.99
CA VAL A 33 36.83 -6.31 10.32
C VAL A 33 37.66 -6.39 11.60
N GLN A 34 37.16 -7.10 12.62
CA GLN A 34 37.77 -7.11 13.96
C GLN A 34 38.64 -8.34 14.26
N SER A 35 38.56 -9.40 13.44
CA SER A 35 39.34 -10.63 13.64
C SER A 35 39.59 -11.39 12.34
N GLY A 36 40.60 -12.26 12.34
CA GLY A 36 40.98 -13.09 11.19
C GLY A 36 41.99 -12.43 10.24
N PRO A 37 42.20 -13.01 9.04
CA PRO A 37 43.27 -12.58 8.12
C PRO A 37 43.10 -11.17 7.56
N ASP A 38 41.88 -10.61 7.62
CA ASP A 38 41.57 -9.24 7.19
C ASP A 38 41.37 -8.26 8.37
N GLN A 39 41.81 -8.63 9.58
CA GLN A 39 41.65 -7.77 10.76
C GLN A 39 42.22 -6.36 10.52
N GLY A 40 41.42 -5.35 10.86
CA GLY A 40 41.77 -3.93 10.71
C GLY A 40 41.31 -3.30 9.39
N ARG A 41 40.96 -4.11 8.37
CA ARG A 41 40.42 -3.65 7.07
C ARG A 41 38.93 -3.35 7.13
N PHE A 42 38.41 -2.70 6.09
CA PHE A 42 36.99 -2.36 5.96
C PHE A 42 36.33 -3.23 4.90
N ARG A 43 35.25 -3.90 5.27
CA ARG A 43 34.43 -4.72 4.37
C ARG A 43 33.18 -3.94 4.00
N TRP A 44 32.81 -3.98 2.72
CA TRP A 44 31.56 -3.41 2.24
C TRP A 44 30.64 -4.49 1.69
N TYR A 45 29.34 -4.26 1.84
CA TYR A 45 28.26 -5.10 1.35
C TYR A 45 27.29 -4.22 0.59
N LEU A 46 26.95 -4.57 -0.65
CA LEU A 46 25.79 -3.96 -1.30
C LEU A 46 24.53 -4.67 -0.80
N ASN A 47 23.57 -3.88 -0.32
CA ASN A 47 22.25 -4.39 0.04
C ASN A 47 21.56 -4.93 -1.22
N GLU A 48 20.63 -5.87 -1.04
CA GLU A 48 19.81 -6.35 -2.16
C GLU A 48 19.03 -5.16 -2.73
N LEU A 49 19.41 -4.72 -3.92
CA LEU A 49 18.70 -3.66 -4.63
C LEU A 49 17.36 -4.23 -5.12
N PRO A 50 16.23 -3.57 -4.84
CA PRO A 50 14.90 -4.10 -5.18
C PRO A 50 14.81 -4.47 -6.66
N GLY A 51 14.52 -5.75 -6.95
CA GLY A 51 14.35 -6.28 -8.30
C GLY A 51 15.56 -6.97 -8.94
N ALA A 52 16.73 -6.98 -8.29
CA ALA A 52 17.88 -7.75 -8.75
C ALA A 52 18.01 -9.06 -7.95
N THR A 53 17.50 -10.18 -8.49
CA THR A 53 17.47 -11.49 -7.80
C THR A 53 18.82 -12.14 -7.51
N THR A 54 19.98 -11.50 -7.77
CA THR A 54 21.26 -12.23 -7.71
C THR A 54 22.55 -11.45 -7.46
N ILE A 55 22.55 -10.25 -6.87
CA ILE A 55 23.83 -9.54 -6.66
C ILE A 55 24.05 -9.18 -5.19
N LYS A 56 24.56 -10.15 -4.42
CA LYS A 56 25.34 -9.87 -3.21
C LYS A 56 26.80 -9.68 -3.63
N LYS A 57 27.22 -8.43 -3.81
CA LYS A 57 28.63 -8.09 -3.99
C LYS A 57 29.22 -7.65 -2.65
N GLN A 58 30.40 -8.16 -2.34
CA GLN A 58 31.18 -7.79 -1.17
C GLN A 58 32.65 -7.65 -1.55
N GLY A 59 33.36 -6.76 -0.86
CA GLY A 59 34.79 -6.54 -1.02
C GLY A 59 35.43 -6.09 0.29
N VAL A 60 36.76 -6.10 0.36
CA VAL A 60 37.54 -5.70 1.53
C VAL A 60 38.62 -4.72 1.08
N GLU A 61 38.67 -3.55 1.71
CA GLU A 61 39.60 -2.47 1.41
C GLU A 61 40.41 -2.07 2.65
N GLU A 62 41.57 -1.46 2.43
CA GLU A 62 42.50 -1.12 3.52
C GLU A 62 42.07 0.12 4.32
N SER A 63 41.23 0.99 3.74
CA SER A 63 40.72 2.20 4.40
C SER A 63 39.22 2.37 4.22
N LEU A 64 38.60 3.12 5.14
CA LEU A 64 37.16 3.42 5.10
C LEU A 64 36.78 4.21 3.83
N GLU A 65 37.61 5.16 3.42
CA GLU A 65 37.35 5.99 2.23
C GLU A 65 37.44 5.15 0.95
N ALA A 66 38.44 4.26 0.85
CA ALA A 66 38.53 3.31 -0.24
C ALA A 66 37.33 2.36 -0.29
N ALA A 67 36.87 1.85 0.86
CA ALA A 67 35.68 1.00 0.94
C ALA A 67 34.40 1.71 0.45
N LYS A 68 34.25 3.00 0.79
CA LYS A 68 33.12 3.83 0.33
C LYS A 68 33.19 4.08 -1.17
N GLN A 69 34.36 4.49 -1.69
CA GLN A 69 34.57 4.72 -3.11
C GLN A 69 34.32 3.46 -3.94
N ALA A 70 34.82 2.31 -3.49
CA ALA A 70 34.59 1.02 -4.13
C ALA A 70 33.08 0.65 -4.16
N ALA A 71 32.35 0.88 -3.06
CA ALA A 71 30.91 0.65 -3.02
C ALA A 71 30.14 1.58 -3.98
N ASP A 72 30.50 2.87 -4.02
CA ASP A 72 29.89 3.87 -4.91
C ASP A 72 30.17 3.56 -6.40
N GLU A 73 31.39 3.14 -6.75
CA GLU A 73 31.75 2.75 -8.11
C GLU A 73 30.99 1.51 -8.60
N GLN A 74 30.83 0.51 -7.72
CA GLN A 74 30.04 -0.68 -8.03
C GLN A 74 28.56 -0.33 -8.21
N PHE A 75 28.03 0.60 -7.42
CA PHE A 75 26.65 1.08 -7.57
C PHE A 75 26.45 1.85 -8.88
N ARG A 76 27.37 2.76 -9.24
CA ARG A 76 27.33 3.47 -10.53
C ARG A 76 27.41 2.52 -11.72
N SER A 77 28.25 1.49 -11.64
CA SER A 77 28.35 0.46 -12.68
C SER A 77 27.04 -0.31 -12.85
N TRP A 78 26.34 -0.60 -11.75
CA TRP A 78 25.01 -1.22 -11.79
C TRP A 78 23.94 -0.30 -12.40
N LEU A 79 23.94 0.99 -12.07
CA LEU A 79 23.03 1.96 -12.68
C LEU A 79 23.21 2.02 -14.20
N THR A 80 24.45 2.07 -14.68
CA THR A 80 24.76 2.03 -16.12
C THR A 80 24.26 0.74 -16.78
N TRP A 81 24.49 -0.41 -16.16
CA TRP A 81 24.02 -1.71 -16.69
C TRP A 81 22.49 -1.80 -16.77
N THR A 82 21.77 -1.17 -15.83
CA THR A 82 20.29 -1.17 -15.78
C THR A 82 19.64 -0.06 -16.61
N GLY A 83 20.43 0.81 -17.25
CA GLY A 83 19.90 1.95 -18.02
C GLY A 83 19.32 3.07 -17.15
N LEU A 84 19.69 3.13 -15.87
CA LEU A 84 19.27 4.17 -14.92
C LEU A 84 20.36 5.25 -14.79
N ALA A 85 19.98 6.52 -14.66
CA ALA A 85 20.91 7.64 -14.49
C ALA A 85 20.80 8.26 -13.08
N PRO A 86 21.93 8.65 -12.45
CA PRO A 86 21.92 9.35 -11.16
C PRO A 86 21.34 10.77 -11.28
N ALA A 87 20.76 11.26 -10.18
CA ALA A 87 20.25 12.63 -10.07
C ALA A 87 21.39 13.64 -9.98
N VAL A 88 21.27 14.79 -10.65
CA VAL A 88 22.15 15.95 -10.42
C VAL A 88 21.57 16.77 -9.26
N THR A 89 22.36 17.03 -8.22
CA THR A 89 21.98 17.92 -7.10
C THR A 89 22.74 19.23 -7.18
N GLU A 90 22.03 20.35 -7.23
CA GLU A 90 22.57 21.69 -6.99
C GLU A 90 22.56 22.02 -5.48
N PRO A 91 23.54 22.79 -4.97
CA PRO A 91 23.65 23.10 -3.54
C PRO A 91 22.78 24.30 -3.13
N GLU A 92 21.87 24.09 -2.17
CA GLU A 92 20.99 25.13 -1.61
C GLU A 92 21.48 25.58 -0.22
N THR A 93 21.73 26.88 -0.08
CA THR A 93 22.08 27.57 1.18
C THR A 93 20.80 27.96 1.94
N VAL A 94 20.76 27.72 3.25
CA VAL A 94 19.62 28.10 4.12
C VAL A 94 20.08 29.07 5.20
N PRO A 95 19.41 30.22 5.41
CA PRO A 95 19.66 31.10 6.55
C PRO A 95 18.77 30.73 7.75
N VAL A 96 19.30 30.97 8.95
CA VAL A 96 18.65 30.78 10.25
C VAL A 96 18.00 32.09 10.70
N ALA A 97 16.77 32.03 11.22
CA ALA A 97 16.18 33.13 11.99
C ALA A 97 15.41 32.60 13.21
N SER A 98 15.56 33.34 14.31
CA SER A 98 14.99 33.09 15.63
C SER A 98 13.81 34.03 15.94
N SER A 99 12.97 33.62 16.89
CA SER A 99 12.42 34.44 17.99
C SER A 99 10.90 34.71 18.05
N THR A 100 10.40 34.44 19.27
CA THR A 100 9.37 35.13 20.09
C THR A 100 7.88 34.92 19.83
N ALA A 101 7.22 34.50 20.91
CA ALA A 101 5.79 34.23 21.05
C ALA A 101 5.02 35.43 21.66
N SER A 102 3.75 35.54 21.27
CA SER A 102 2.63 36.10 22.05
C SER A 102 1.33 35.41 21.63
N PRO A 103 0.32 35.30 22.51
CA PRO A 103 -0.82 34.42 22.30
C PRO A 103 -1.87 35.09 21.41
N ALA A 104 -2.21 34.41 20.32
CA ALA A 104 -3.23 34.83 19.36
C ALA A 104 -4.39 33.81 19.34
N PRO A 105 -5.57 34.22 18.86
CA PRO A 105 -6.86 33.61 19.17
C PRO A 105 -7.01 32.20 18.58
N SER A 106 -8.00 31.46 19.10
CA SER A 106 -8.31 30.08 18.73
C SER A 106 -8.15 29.82 17.23
N PRO A 107 -7.37 28.79 16.84
CA PRO A 107 -7.00 28.58 15.46
C PRO A 107 -8.25 28.24 14.62
N PRO A 108 -8.36 28.76 13.38
CA PRO A 108 -9.29 28.21 12.41
C PRO A 108 -8.98 26.72 12.22
N ARG A 109 -10.02 25.91 11.95
CA ARG A 109 -9.88 24.48 11.64
C ARG A 109 -8.71 24.28 10.66
N PRO A 110 -7.85 23.27 10.85
CA PRO A 110 -6.72 23.03 9.97
C PRO A 110 -7.25 22.86 8.55
N VAL A 111 -6.84 23.75 7.65
CA VAL A 111 -6.98 23.52 6.22
C VAL A 111 -5.93 22.48 5.90
N ASP A 112 -6.35 21.29 5.47
CA ASP A 112 -5.44 20.20 5.15
C ASP A 112 -4.31 20.69 4.22
N PRO A 113 -3.04 20.35 4.52
CA PRO A 113 -1.91 20.79 3.71
C PRO A 113 -2.10 20.39 2.23
N PRO A 114 -1.66 21.22 1.28
CA PRO A 114 -1.94 21.04 -0.15
C PRO A 114 -1.46 19.69 -0.74
N GLU A 115 -0.53 19.01 -0.09
CA GLU A 115 -0.03 17.67 -0.46
C GLU A 115 -1.01 16.52 -0.17
N GLN A 116 -2.06 16.77 0.62
CA GLN A 116 -3.11 15.79 0.94
C GLN A 116 -4.33 15.89 0.03
N ARG A 117 -4.42 16.90 -0.83
CA ARG A 117 -5.54 17.03 -1.77
C ARG A 117 -5.47 15.92 -2.81
N LEU A 118 -6.57 15.16 -2.94
CA LEU A 118 -6.73 14.18 -4.00
C LEU A 118 -6.49 14.86 -5.36
N PRO A 119 -5.70 14.24 -6.25
CA PRO A 119 -5.60 14.67 -7.63
C PRO A 119 -6.99 14.90 -8.25
N ARG A 120 -7.18 16.03 -8.93
CA ARG A 120 -8.50 16.42 -9.50
C ARG A 120 -9.13 15.33 -10.37
N TYR A 121 -8.31 14.54 -11.05
CA TYR A 121 -8.80 13.45 -11.91
C TYR A 121 -9.50 12.32 -11.12
N LEU A 122 -9.29 12.20 -9.80
CA LEU A 122 -9.96 11.23 -8.93
C LEU A 122 -11.31 11.74 -8.38
N ALA A 123 -11.62 13.03 -8.52
CA ALA A 123 -12.82 13.62 -7.94
C ALA A 123 -14.12 12.94 -8.45
N PRO A 124 -14.31 12.69 -9.76
CA PRO A 124 -15.53 12.02 -10.24
C PRO A 124 -15.73 10.64 -9.62
N LEU A 125 -14.65 9.87 -9.44
CA LEU A 125 -14.72 8.56 -8.76
C LEU A 125 -15.08 8.69 -7.29
N CYS A 126 -14.55 9.70 -6.59
CA CYS A 126 -14.90 9.91 -5.18
C CYS A 126 -16.36 10.33 -5.05
N GLU A 127 -16.84 11.25 -5.88
CA GLU A 127 -18.23 11.72 -5.90
C GLU A 127 -19.21 10.58 -6.24
N GLY A 128 -18.91 9.82 -7.30
CA GLY A 128 -19.72 8.67 -7.73
C GLY A 128 -19.77 7.57 -6.67
N LEU A 129 -18.64 7.29 -5.99
CA LEU A 129 -18.60 6.33 -4.88
C LEU A 129 -19.32 6.86 -3.64
N ALA A 130 -19.19 8.15 -3.31
CA ALA A 130 -19.91 8.74 -2.19
C ALA A 130 -21.42 8.67 -2.39
N ALA A 131 -21.93 9.03 -3.57
CA ALA A 131 -23.34 8.89 -3.90
C ALA A 131 -23.81 7.43 -3.80
N TYR A 132 -22.99 6.49 -4.29
CA TYR A 132 -23.30 5.06 -4.21
C TYR A 132 -23.36 4.56 -2.76
N VAL A 133 -22.44 5.00 -1.90
CA VAL A 133 -22.42 4.66 -0.47
C VAL A 133 -23.60 5.29 0.27
N GLU A 134 -23.97 6.53 -0.04
CA GLU A 134 -25.15 7.17 0.56
C GLU A 134 -26.44 6.43 0.19
N GLU A 135 -26.57 5.99 -1.06
CA GLU A 135 -27.74 5.24 -1.54
C GLU A 135 -27.82 3.82 -0.95
N HIS A 136 -26.71 3.08 -0.94
CA HIS A 136 -26.71 1.64 -0.63
C HIS A 136 -26.21 1.31 0.80
N GLY A 137 -25.56 2.25 1.48
CA GLY A 137 -25.05 2.13 2.85
C GLY A 137 -26.12 1.70 3.86
N PRO A 138 -27.33 2.28 3.86
CA PRO A 138 -28.41 1.85 4.76
C PRO A 138 -28.80 0.37 4.59
N ALA A 139 -28.56 -0.22 3.41
CA ALA A 139 -28.83 -1.62 3.13
C ALA A 139 -27.64 -2.55 3.45
N LEU A 140 -26.48 -2.03 3.89
CA LEU A 140 -25.24 -2.82 4.05
C LEU A 140 -25.43 -4.06 4.95
N ASP A 141 -26.20 -3.95 6.03
CA ASP A 141 -26.51 -5.09 6.91
C ASP A 141 -27.22 -6.24 6.19
N SER A 142 -27.99 -5.93 5.14
CA SER A 142 -28.68 -6.89 4.29
C SER A 142 -27.86 -7.34 3.08
N LEU A 143 -26.85 -6.57 2.68
CA LEU A 143 -26.02 -6.89 1.52
C LEU A 143 -24.79 -7.71 1.91
N TYR A 144 -24.23 -7.44 3.09
CA TYR A 144 -23.00 -8.06 3.54
C TYR A 144 -23.24 -9.46 4.12
N ARG A 145 -22.89 -10.48 3.34
CA ARG A 145 -23.13 -11.90 3.70
C ARG A 145 -21.87 -12.69 4.06
N TRP A 146 -20.73 -12.01 4.23
CA TRP A 146 -19.47 -12.68 4.55
C TRP A 146 -19.46 -13.18 5.99
N LYS A 147 -19.52 -14.51 6.17
CA LYS A 147 -19.59 -15.14 7.49
C LYS A 147 -18.25 -15.04 8.21
N ILE A 148 -18.31 -14.81 9.52
CA ILE A 148 -17.15 -14.87 10.40
C ILE A 148 -17.03 -16.33 10.90
N PRO A 149 -15.95 -17.06 10.59
CA PRO A 149 -15.73 -18.40 11.12
C PRO A 149 -15.32 -18.35 12.59
N ALA A 150 -15.11 -19.50 13.22
CA ALA A 150 -14.58 -19.56 14.58
C ALA A 150 -13.27 -18.78 14.69
N VAL A 151 -13.27 -17.78 15.58
CA VAL A 151 -12.14 -16.87 15.82
C VAL A 151 -11.15 -17.53 16.79
N PRO A 152 -9.82 -17.32 16.66
CA PRO A 152 -8.86 -17.90 17.58
C PRO A 152 -9.11 -17.42 19.01
N ALA A 153 -9.03 -18.34 19.99
CA ALA A 153 -9.39 -18.05 21.38
C ALA A 153 -8.57 -16.93 22.04
N PHE A 154 -7.37 -16.63 21.52
CA PHE A 154 -6.50 -15.57 22.01
C PHE A 154 -6.87 -14.17 21.47
N VAL A 155 -7.82 -14.08 20.53
CA VAL A 155 -8.36 -12.82 20.03
C VAL A 155 -9.59 -12.47 20.88
N PRO A 156 -9.61 -11.31 21.56
CA PRO A 156 -10.69 -10.93 22.46
C PRO A 156 -11.92 -10.46 21.66
N PHE A 157 -12.57 -11.40 20.98
CA PHE A 157 -13.74 -11.15 20.14
C PHE A 157 -14.86 -12.12 20.48
N GLU A 158 -16.01 -11.55 20.85
CA GLU A 158 -17.25 -12.30 21.02
C GLU A 158 -18.26 -11.86 19.96
N ARG A 159 -18.96 -12.85 19.40
CA ARG A 159 -20.07 -12.58 18.49
C ARG A 159 -21.29 -12.23 19.33
N ASP A 160 -21.71 -10.97 19.26
CA ASP A 160 -22.94 -10.46 19.86
C ASP A 160 -24.09 -10.40 18.84
N SER A 161 -25.15 -9.66 19.18
CA SER A 161 -26.32 -9.42 18.34
C SER A 161 -26.08 -8.52 17.13
N ASP A 162 -24.85 -8.08 16.87
CA ASP A 162 -24.59 -7.16 15.78
C ASP A 162 -24.78 -7.76 14.40
N SER A 163 -25.01 -6.85 13.45
CA SER A 163 -24.98 -7.16 12.03
C SER A 163 -23.60 -7.68 11.61
N LEU A 164 -23.54 -8.40 10.49
CA LEU A 164 -22.28 -8.93 9.97
C LEU A 164 -21.24 -7.84 9.70
N PRO A 165 -21.57 -6.67 9.10
CA PRO A 165 -20.63 -5.57 8.92
C PRO A 165 -20.01 -5.06 10.22
N LYS A 166 -20.85 -4.72 11.21
CA LYS A 166 -20.39 -4.15 12.48
C LYS A 166 -19.48 -5.11 13.23
N ALA A 167 -19.86 -6.38 13.27
CA ALA A 167 -19.04 -7.41 13.87
C ALA A 167 -17.74 -7.67 13.10
N ASN A 168 -17.71 -7.50 11.77
CA ASN A 168 -16.46 -7.56 10.99
C ASN A 168 -15.54 -6.40 11.37
N ALA A 169 -16.05 -5.16 11.38
CA ALA A 169 -15.31 -3.97 11.79
C ALA A 169 -14.73 -4.09 13.21
N ARG A 170 -15.50 -4.63 14.17
CA ARG A 170 -14.98 -4.94 15.51
C ARG A 170 -13.92 -6.04 15.50
N LEU A 171 -14.13 -7.11 14.73
CA LEU A 171 -13.18 -8.20 14.64
C LEU A 171 -11.82 -7.72 14.11
N LYS A 172 -11.80 -6.86 13.08
CA LYS A 172 -10.55 -6.26 12.60
C LYS A 172 -9.80 -5.51 13.71
N ARG A 173 -10.52 -4.72 14.52
CA ARG A 173 -9.95 -4.00 15.68
C ARG A 173 -9.47 -4.95 16.77
N ALA A 174 -10.20 -6.02 17.07
CA ALA A 174 -9.77 -7.05 18.02
C ALA A 174 -8.53 -7.80 17.54
N LEU A 175 -8.44 -8.10 16.24
CA LEU A 175 -7.25 -8.70 15.62
C LEU A 175 -6.06 -7.74 15.65
N SER A 176 -6.28 -6.44 15.42
CA SER A 176 -5.25 -5.41 15.54
C SER A 176 -4.72 -5.31 16.96
N ALA A 177 -5.61 -5.28 17.96
CA ALA A 177 -5.21 -5.29 19.36
C ALA A 177 -4.37 -6.55 19.69
N ALA A 178 -4.81 -7.73 19.25
CA ALA A 178 -4.05 -8.98 19.42
C ALA A 178 -2.70 -8.95 18.68
N TRP A 179 -2.65 -8.39 17.47
CA TRP A 179 -1.44 -8.27 16.66
C TRP A 179 -0.33 -7.48 17.36
N HIS A 180 -0.70 -6.40 18.06
CA HIS A 180 0.24 -5.53 18.78
C HIS A 180 0.58 -6.03 20.18
N THR A 181 -0.36 -6.71 20.85
CA THR A 181 -0.17 -7.19 22.24
C THR A 181 0.44 -8.58 22.32
N GLN A 182 0.36 -9.39 21.25
CA GLN A 182 0.88 -10.75 21.19
C GLN A 182 1.74 -10.96 19.92
N PRO A 183 2.94 -10.34 19.82
CA PRO A 183 3.81 -10.44 18.64
C PRO A 183 4.14 -11.89 18.24
N GLU A 184 4.27 -12.79 19.20
CA GLU A 184 4.51 -14.22 18.99
C GLU A 184 3.37 -14.93 18.26
N ARG A 185 2.16 -14.36 18.26
CA ARG A 185 0.96 -14.89 17.60
C ARG A 185 0.69 -14.27 16.22
N GLN A 186 1.52 -13.35 15.74
CA GLN A 186 1.30 -12.66 14.46
C GLN A 186 1.16 -13.63 13.27
N PHE A 187 1.92 -14.73 13.27
CA PHE A 187 1.77 -15.75 12.23
C PHE A 187 0.42 -16.48 12.30
N GLU A 188 -0.05 -16.84 13.50
CA GLU A 188 -1.36 -17.49 13.67
C GLU A 188 -2.51 -16.55 13.27
N ILE A 189 -2.40 -15.26 13.62
CA ILE A 189 -3.34 -14.23 13.16
C ILE A 189 -3.32 -14.13 11.64
N ALA A 190 -2.13 -14.02 11.04
CA ALA A 190 -1.94 -13.90 9.61
C ALA A 190 -2.50 -15.11 8.85
N GLU A 191 -2.19 -16.33 9.31
CA GLU A 191 -2.66 -17.57 8.70
C GLU A 191 -4.18 -17.67 8.79
N TRP A 192 -4.74 -17.40 9.97
CA TRP A 192 -6.19 -17.43 10.17
C TRP A 192 -6.91 -16.39 9.30
N TYR A 193 -6.46 -15.13 9.32
CA TYR A 193 -7.14 -14.03 8.62
C TYR A 193 -6.99 -14.13 7.10
N VAL A 194 -5.80 -14.44 6.60
CA VAL A 194 -5.53 -14.49 5.15
C VAL A 194 -6.02 -15.79 4.53
N ALA A 195 -5.71 -16.94 5.14
CA ALA A 195 -6.01 -18.25 4.56
C ALA A 195 -7.38 -18.79 4.98
N LYS A 196 -7.66 -18.90 6.29
CA LYS A 196 -8.90 -19.53 6.77
C LYS A 196 -10.12 -18.65 6.52
N TRP A 197 -10.04 -17.37 6.86
CA TRP A 197 -11.16 -16.45 6.66
C TRP A 197 -11.14 -15.80 5.27
N GLY A 198 -9.97 -15.35 4.81
CA GLY A 198 -9.79 -14.70 3.52
C GLY A 198 -9.76 -15.65 2.31
N GLY A 199 -9.60 -16.97 2.53
CA GLY A 199 -9.56 -17.99 1.47
C GLY A 199 -8.28 -17.99 0.62
N VAL A 200 -7.27 -17.19 0.96
CA VAL A 200 -6.04 -17.02 0.19
C VAL A 200 -4.91 -17.84 0.81
N HIS A 201 -4.53 -18.92 0.13
CA HIS A 201 -3.50 -19.82 0.61
C HIS A 201 -2.13 -19.38 0.07
N ASN A 202 -1.21 -19.06 0.97
CA ASN A 202 0.18 -18.78 0.66
C ASN A 202 1.08 -19.84 1.30
N ARG A 203 2.30 -19.96 0.78
CA ARG A 203 3.34 -20.71 1.49
C ARG A 203 3.72 -19.97 2.78
N PRO A 204 4.03 -20.67 3.89
CA PRO A 204 4.40 -20.04 5.15
C PRO A 204 5.51 -18.98 5.03
N GLU A 205 6.52 -19.23 4.20
CA GLU A 205 7.67 -18.33 4.02
C GLU A 205 7.25 -16.99 3.43
N LYS A 206 6.30 -17.03 2.49
CA LYS A 206 5.75 -15.83 1.86
C LYS A 206 4.90 -15.02 2.84
N LEU A 207 4.16 -15.71 3.71
CA LEU A 207 3.37 -15.06 4.75
C LEU A 207 4.27 -14.39 5.78
N TRP A 208 5.34 -15.05 6.22
CA TRP A 208 6.39 -14.46 7.04
C TRP A 208 7.03 -13.23 6.39
N GLY A 209 7.32 -13.30 5.08
CA GLY A 209 7.78 -12.15 4.32
C GLY A 209 6.84 -10.96 4.42
N TYR A 210 5.52 -11.19 4.32
CA TYR A 210 4.55 -10.11 4.51
C TYR A 210 4.47 -9.60 5.95
N ILE A 211 4.56 -10.47 6.95
CA ILE A 211 4.57 -10.11 8.37
C ILE A 211 5.78 -9.22 8.69
N ALA A 212 6.95 -9.51 8.12
CA ALA A 212 8.19 -8.76 8.36
C ALA A 212 8.31 -7.47 7.54
N ALA A 213 7.66 -7.39 6.37
CA ALA A 213 7.79 -6.25 5.47
C ALA A 213 7.16 -4.97 6.02
N ALA A 214 7.82 -3.85 5.74
CA ALA A 214 7.30 -2.52 5.99
C ALA A 214 6.16 -2.18 5.00
N GLU A 215 5.34 -1.20 5.36
CA GLU A 215 4.18 -0.80 4.56
C GLU A 215 4.58 -0.29 3.17
N ASP A 216 5.62 0.54 3.09
CA ASP A 216 6.15 1.08 1.84
C ASP A 216 6.73 -0.03 0.94
N GLU A 217 7.30 -1.08 1.53
CA GLU A 217 7.80 -2.25 0.79
C GLU A 217 6.64 -3.04 0.17
N LEU A 218 5.58 -3.27 0.95
CA LEU A 218 4.37 -3.95 0.48
C LEU A 218 3.67 -3.14 -0.62
N ALA A 219 3.51 -1.83 -0.42
CA ALA A 219 2.93 -0.93 -1.42
C ALA A 219 3.80 -0.87 -2.69
N GLY A 220 5.13 -0.83 -2.53
CA GLY A 220 6.10 -0.84 -3.62
C GLY A 220 6.08 -2.13 -4.46
N SER A 221 5.59 -3.24 -3.91
CA SER A 221 5.45 -4.52 -4.63
C SER A 221 4.33 -4.54 -5.68
N GLY A 222 3.55 -3.45 -5.80
CA GLY A 222 2.46 -3.31 -6.75
C GLY A 222 1.30 -4.26 -6.45
N THR A 223 0.79 -4.99 -7.43
CA THR A 223 -0.38 -5.87 -7.23
C THR A 223 -0.02 -7.31 -6.86
N ALA A 224 1.27 -7.66 -6.82
CA ALA A 224 1.72 -9.01 -6.57
C ALA A 224 1.40 -9.44 -5.13
N GLY A 225 0.38 -10.31 -4.98
CA GLY A 225 -0.06 -10.78 -3.66
C GLY A 225 -0.83 -9.75 -2.83
N VAL A 226 -1.33 -8.67 -3.45
CA VAL A 226 -2.05 -7.60 -2.75
C VAL A 226 -3.25 -8.07 -1.97
N ALA A 227 -3.98 -9.07 -2.46
CA ALA A 227 -5.09 -9.67 -1.75
C ALA A 227 -4.70 -10.31 -0.40
N SER A 228 -3.41 -10.65 -0.21
CA SER A 228 -2.87 -11.20 1.03
C SER A 228 -2.27 -10.12 1.91
N TRP A 229 -1.35 -9.30 1.38
CA TRP A 229 -0.66 -8.33 2.21
C TRP A 229 -1.56 -7.14 2.61
N SER A 230 -2.54 -6.73 1.79
CA SER A 230 -3.51 -5.68 2.20
C SER A 230 -4.42 -6.14 3.34
N LYS A 231 -4.71 -7.45 3.43
CA LYS A 231 -5.41 -8.04 4.57
C LYS A 231 -4.58 -7.94 5.85
N LEU A 232 -3.27 -8.18 5.76
CA LEU A 232 -2.38 -8.03 6.92
C LEU A 232 -2.26 -6.56 7.33
N LEU A 233 -2.17 -5.62 6.39
CA LEU A 233 -2.20 -4.20 6.70
C LEU A 233 -3.51 -3.80 7.41
N ALA A 234 -4.66 -4.29 6.93
CA ALA A 234 -5.95 -4.06 7.59
C ALA A 234 -6.07 -4.69 8.98
N VAL A 235 -5.27 -5.73 9.28
CA VAL A 235 -5.13 -6.25 10.66
C VAL A 235 -4.21 -5.38 11.49
N ARG A 236 -3.09 -4.88 10.93
CA ARG A 236 -2.14 -4.03 11.65
C ARG A 236 -2.78 -2.73 12.10
N ASP A 237 -3.49 -2.05 11.20
CA ASP A 237 -4.13 -0.76 11.46
C ASP A 237 -5.42 -0.67 10.62
N PRO A 238 -6.57 -1.15 11.17
CA PRO A 238 -7.83 -1.20 10.45
C PRO A 238 -8.45 0.16 10.18
N ASP A 239 -8.04 1.20 10.90
CA ASP A 239 -8.54 2.56 10.68
C ASP A 239 -7.83 3.22 9.49
N ARG A 240 -6.59 2.79 9.18
CA ARG A 240 -5.79 3.32 8.06
C ARG A 240 -5.81 2.43 6.82
N PHE A 241 -5.99 1.13 6.97
CA PHE A 241 -5.87 0.17 5.88
C PHE A 241 -7.14 -0.63 5.63
N ALA A 242 -7.46 -0.77 4.35
CA ALA A 242 -8.56 -1.61 3.87
C ALA A 242 -8.03 -2.78 3.03
N ILE A 243 -8.86 -3.83 2.92
CA ILE A 243 -8.57 -4.98 2.08
C ILE A 243 -8.68 -4.56 0.62
N PHE A 244 -7.71 -4.96 -0.21
CA PHE A 244 -7.76 -4.77 -1.66
C PHE A 244 -7.63 -6.12 -2.36
N ASP A 245 -8.78 -6.70 -2.72
CA ASP A 245 -8.88 -7.94 -3.48
C ASP A 245 -9.63 -7.74 -4.81
N ALA A 246 -9.80 -8.81 -5.58
CA ALA A 246 -10.42 -8.74 -6.89
C ALA A 246 -11.86 -8.21 -6.88
N ARG A 247 -12.63 -8.41 -5.79
CA ARG A 247 -14.00 -7.88 -5.70
C ARG A 247 -13.96 -6.36 -5.60
N VAL A 248 -13.10 -5.82 -4.75
CA VAL A 248 -12.97 -4.37 -4.57
C VAL A 248 -12.49 -3.70 -5.87
N SER A 249 -11.47 -4.26 -6.52
CA SER A 249 -10.98 -3.74 -7.81
C SER A 249 -12.10 -3.75 -8.88
N VAL A 250 -12.86 -4.85 -8.97
CA VAL A 250 -13.99 -4.94 -9.90
C VAL A 250 -15.12 -3.98 -9.56
N ALA A 251 -15.50 -3.84 -8.29
CA ALA A 251 -16.54 -2.91 -7.87
C ALA A 251 -16.20 -1.47 -8.28
N LEU A 252 -14.96 -1.03 -8.06
CA LEU A 252 -14.49 0.30 -8.48
C LEU A 252 -14.53 0.48 -10.00
N ASN A 253 -14.13 -0.54 -10.77
CA ASN A 253 -14.16 -0.45 -12.24
C ASN A 253 -15.58 -0.46 -12.78
N ALA A 254 -16.42 -1.37 -12.27
CA ALA A 254 -17.81 -1.52 -12.70
C ALA A 254 -18.65 -0.30 -12.35
N LEU A 255 -18.45 0.29 -11.17
CA LEU A 255 -19.16 1.51 -10.76
C LEU A 255 -18.94 2.66 -11.75
N GLN A 256 -17.69 2.89 -12.17
CA GLN A 256 -17.36 3.95 -13.14
C GLN A 256 -18.01 3.74 -14.51
N ILE A 257 -18.25 2.48 -14.90
CA ILE A 257 -18.95 2.14 -16.14
C ILE A 257 -20.45 2.38 -15.98
N VAL A 258 -21.05 1.93 -14.88
CA VAL A 258 -22.48 2.13 -14.59
C VAL A 258 -22.84 3.61 -14.45
N GLN A 259 -21.88 4.45 -14.05
CA GLN A 259 -22.06 5.88 -13.89
C GLN A 259 -21.61 6.69 -15.11
N ASP A 260 -21.27 6.04 -16.23
CA ASP A 260 -20.84 6.69 -17.48
C ASP A 260 -19.72 7.74 -17.28
N HIS A 261 -18.70 7.41 -16.47
CA HIS A 261 -17.59 8.33 -16.25
C HIS A 261 -16.86 8.61 -17.56
N GLU A 262 -16.77 9.90 -17.95
CA GLU A 262 -16.12 10.30 -19.21
C GLU A 262 -14.64 9.88 -19.30
N ARG A 263 -13.94 9.87 -18.16
CA ARG A 263 -12.51 9.53 -18.06
C ARG A 263 -12.28 8.57 -16.88
N PRO A 264 -12.67 7.30 -17.00
CA PRO A 264 -12.59 6.36 -15.91
C PRO A 264 -11.13 6.03 -15.57
N ILE A 265 -10.88 5.66 -14.32
CA ILE A 265 -9.59 5.21 -13.81
C ILE A 265 -9.73 3.74 -13.46
N PHE A 266 -9.31 2.88 -14.38
CA PHE A 266 -9.43 1.45 -14.15
C PHE A 266 -8.29 0.92 -13.29
N PHE A 267 -8.70 0.25 -12.21
CA PHE A 267 -7.85 -0.53 -11.33
C PHE A 267 -7.42 -1.83 -12.00
N PRO A 268 -6.22 -2.32 -11.68
CA PRO A 268 -5.68 -3.52 -12.31
C PRO A 268 -6.57 -4.74 -11.99
N PRO A 269 -6.78 -5.65 -12.97
CA PRO A 269 -7.47 -6.91 -12.71
C PRO A 269 -6.63 -7.73 -11.73
N LEU A 270 -7.28 -8.24 -10.68
CA LEU A 270 -6.63 -9.07 -9.66
C LEU A 270 -7.10 -10.52 -9.80
N PRO A 271 -6.24 -11.52 -9.47
CA PRO A 271 -6.65 -12.92 -9.52
C PRO A 271 -7.88 -13.22 -8.65
N SER A 272 -8.84 -13.95 -9.22
CA SER A 272 -10.08 -14.33 -8.52
C SER A 272 -10.47 -15.76 -8.85
N LYS A 273 -11.05 -16.46 -7.87
CA LYS A 273 -11.73 -17.75 -8.08
C LYS A 273 -13.23 -17.58 -8.37
N ASN A 274 -13.74 -16.36 -8.24
CA ASN A 274 -15.14 -16.06 -8.48
C ASN A 274 -15.39 -15.95 -9.99
N THR A 275 -16.31 -16.77 -10.50
CA THR A 275 -16.57 -16.87 -11.95
C THR A 275 -17.20 -15.61 -12.53
N LYS A 276 -18.03 -14.87 -11.78
CA LYS A 276 -18.60 -13.59 -12.24
C LYS A 276 -17.52 -12.52 -12.36
N ILE A 277 -16.64 -12.41 -11.36
CA ILE A 277 -15.48 -11.51 -11.37
C ILE A 277 -14.53 -11.86 -12.53
N GLY A 278 -14.30 -13.16 -12.77
CA GLY A 278 -13.52 -13.63 -13.92
C GLY A 278 -14.14 -13.23 -15.26
N LYS A 279 -15.46 -13.41 -15.43
CA LYS A 279 -16.19 -12.98 -16.63
C LYS A 279 -16.08 -11.47 -16.87
N PHE A 280 -16.20 -10.68 -15.81
CA PHE A 280 -16.04 -9.22 -15.92
C PHE A 280 -14.63 -8.83 -16.38
N HIS A 281 -13.58 -9.47 -15.88
CA HIS A 281 -12.22 -9.21 -16.37
C HIS A 281 -12.04 -9.54 -17.86
N GLU A 282 -12.59 -10.67 -18.33
CA GLU A 282 -12.54 -11.01 -19.76
C GLU A 282 -13.35 -10.02 -20.61
N TRP A 283 -14.53 -9.61 -20.11
CA TRP A 283 -15.36 -8.58 -20.75
C TRP A 283 -14.63 -7.24 -20.84
N MET A 284 -13.95 -6.82 -19.77
CA MET A 284 -13.10 -5.61 -19.75
C MET A 284 -11.97 -5.72 -20.77
N LYS A 285 -11.31 -6.87 -20.85
CA LYS A 285 -10.17 -7.09 -21.76
C LYS A 285 -10.58 -7.09 -23.23
N ALA A 286 -11.80 -7.53 -23.54
CA ALA A 286 -12.32 -7.61 -24.91
C ALA A 286 -12.77 -6.25 -25.47
N ARG A 287 -12.95 -5.23 -24.61
CA ARG A 287 -13.36 -3.89 -25.01
C ARG A 287 -12.18 -2.94 -25.11
N ASP A 288 -12.25 -2.04 -26.08
CA ASP A 288 -11.45 -0.83 -26.07
C ASP A 288 -12.11 0.18 -25.14
N HIS A 289 -11.34 0.70 -24.20
CA HIS A 289 -11.78 1.70 -23.23
C HIS A 289 -11.25 3.10 -23.57
N GLY A 290 -10.71 3.30 -24.77
CA GLY A 290 -10.25 4.59 -25.26
C GLY A 290 -9.22 5.25 -24.33
N ASP A 291 -9.47 6.53 -24.01
CA ASP A 291 -8.60 7.37 -23.18
C ASP A 291 -8.68 7.08 -21.66
N ALA A 292 -9.26 5.93 -21.26
CA ALA A 292 -9.33 5.54 -19.85
C ALA A 292 -7.95 5.59 -19.18
N HIS A 293 -7.92 6.24 -18.02
CA HIS A 293 -6.76 6.20 -17.15
C HIS A 293 -6.61 4.79 -16.58
N LYS A 294 -5.36 4.36 -16.39
CA LYS A 294 -5.04 3.12 -15.68
C LYS A 294 -4.40 3.47 -14.36
N ALA A 295 -4.97 3.00 -13.26
CA ALA A 295 -4.28 3.05 -11.99
C ALA A 295 -3.02 2.18 -12.11
N PHE A 296 -1.85 2.82 -12.11
CA PHE A 296 -0.58 2.11 -12.21
C PHE A 296 -0.51 1.05 -11.11
N PRO A 297 -0.17 -0.21 -11.42
CA PRO A 297 -0.17 -1.29 -10.43
C PRO A 297 0.60 -0.97 -9.14
N ALA A 298 1.73 -0.28 -9.26
CA ALA A 298 2.56 0.18 -8.14
C ALA A 298 1.89 1.23 -7.22
N ARG A 299 0.84 1.90 -7.69
CA ARG A 299 0.12 2.96 -6.96
C ARG A 299 -1.34 2.63 -6.69
N ALA A 300 -1.86 1.55 -7.26
CA ALA A 300 -3.28 1.21 -7.21
C ALA A 300 -3.80 1.11 -5.77
N TYR A 301 -3.07 0.45 -4.86
CA TYR A 301 -3.47 0.34 -3.46
C TYR A 301 -3.50 1.70 -2.74
N GLY A 302 -2.47 2.53 -2.93
CA GLY A 302 -2.43 3.87 -2.33
C GLY A 302 -3.52 4.81 -2.85
N ILE A 303 -3.83 4.73 -4.16
CA ILE A 303 -4.96 5.47 -4.76
C ILE A 303 -6.28 4.99 -4.15
N TYR A 304 -6.46 3.67 -4.04
CA TYR A 304 -7.63 3.06 -3.42
C TYR A 304 -7.87 3.56 -1.98
N LEU A 305 -6.85 3.52 -1.11
CA LEU A 305 -6.99 4.00 0.27
C LEU A 305 -7.35 5.49 0.34
N ARG A 306 -6.78 6.32 -0.54
CA ARG A 306 -7.10 7.75 -0.60
C ARG A 306 -8.56 7.98 -1.00
N ILE A 307 -9.07 7.23 -1.97
CA ILE A 307 -10.48 7.29 -2.37
C ILE A 307 -11.38 6.91 -1.19
N LEU A 308 -11.10 5.79 -0.51
CA LEU A 308 -11.91 5.38 0.63
C LEU A 308 -11.91 6.40 1.76
N SER A 309 -10.73 6.95 2.08
CA SER A 309 -10.57 7.94 3.14
C SER A 309 -11.35 9.22 2.82
N GLU A 310 -11.31 9.66 1.56
CA GLU A 310 -12.06 10.83 1.13
C GLU A 310 -13.56 10.61 1.14
N VAL A 311 -14.04 9.46 0.67
CA VAL A 311 -15.48 9.14 0.72
C VAL A 311 -15.96 9.04 2.16
N ALA A 312 -15.21 8.36 3.03
CA ALA A 312 -15.53 8.30 4.46
C ALA A 312 -15.57 9.70 5.08
N ARG A 313 -14.63 10.58 4.71
CA ARG A 313 -14.60 11.97 5.17
C ARG A 313 -15.80 12.79 4.65
N GLN A 314 -16.17 12.65 3.38
CA GLN A 314 -17.30 13.37 2.76
C GLN A 314 -18.64 13.00 3.41
N LEU A 315 -18.79 11.73 3.78
CA LEU A 315 -20.01 11.17 4.37
C LEU A 315 -19.98 11.10 5.91
N GLU A 316 -18.94 11.66 6.54
CA GLU A 316 -18.74 11.65 7.99
C GLU A 316 -18.80 10.24 8.62
N LEU A 317 -18.30 9.23 7.89
CA LEU A 317 -18.23 7.84 8.38
C LEU A 317 -17.12 7.69 9.42
N ALA A 318 -17.33 6.80 10.38
CA ALA A 318 -16.36 6.55 11.44
C ALA A 318 -15.07 5.90 10.94
N ALA A 319 -15.14 5.09 9.87
CA ALA A 319 -14.00 4.39 9.31
C ALA A 319 -14.21 4.03 7.83
N ILE A 320 -13.12 3.75 7.12
CA ILE A 320 -13.12 3.29 5.73
C ILE A 320 -13.70 1.88 5.53
N ASP A 321 -13.89 1.13 6.63
CA ASP A 321 -14.42 -0.24 6.65
C ASP A 321 -15.78 -0.33 5.95
N GLU A 322 -16.67 0.63 6.17
CA GLU A 322 -18.03 0.60 5.63
C GLU A 322 -18.02 0.70 4.10
N VAL A 323 -17.18 1.58 3.56
CA VAL A 323 -17.00 1.75 2.12
C VAL A 323 -16.37 0.49 1.50
N GLU A 324 -15.33 -0.08 2.13
CA GLU A 324 -14.71 -1.33 1.69
C GLU A 324 -15.71 -2.49 1.68
N MET A 325 -16.47 -2.67 2.76
CA MET A 325 -17.45 -3.74 2.89
C MET A 325 -18.59 -3.62 1.89
N LEU A 326 -19.04 -2.40 1.58
CA LEU A 326 -20.06 -2.17 0.56
C LEU A 326 -19.55 -2.55 -0.83
N LEU A 327 -18.37 -2.05 -1.22
CA LEU A 327 -17.72 -2.41 -2.49
C LEU A 327 -17.56 -3.93 -2.61
N PHE A 328 -17.11 -4.56 -1.54
CA PHE A 328 -16.93 -6.01 -1.47
C PHE A 328 -18.25 -6.77 -1.66
N ALA A 329 -19.32 -6.33 -0.99
CA ALA A 329 -20.64 -6.98 -1.05
C ALA A 329 -21.31 -6.82 -2.42
N GLN A 330 -21.14 -5.65 -3.04
CA GLN A 330 -21.79 -5.28 -4.30
C GLN A 330 -21.00 -5.66 -5.56
N ALA A 331 -19.77 -6.16 -5.41
CA ALA A 331 -18.87 -6.40 -6.54
C ALA A 331 -19.46 -7.27 -7.65
N GLU A 332 -20.23 -8.31 -7.30
CA GLU A 332 -20.85 -9.19 -8.31
C GLU A 332 -22.00 -8.52 -9.05
N ASP A 333 -22.83 -7.77 -8.33
CA ASP A 333 -24.01 -7.12 -8.90
C ASP A 333 -23.60 -5.92 -9.77
N LEU A 334 -22.65 -5.11 -9.30
CA LEU A 334 -22.02 -4.05 -10.09
C LEU A 334 -21.39 -4.60 -11.37
N ALA A 335 -20.66 -5.73 -11.28
CA ALA A 335 -20.07 -6.35 -12.45
C ALA A 335 -21.12 -6.78 -13.48
N LEU A 336 -22.25 -7.34 -13.04
CA LEU A 336 -23.36 -7.72 -13.92
C LEU A 336 -24.02 -6.49 -14.54
N GLN A 337 -24.29 -5.45 -13.75
CA GLN A 337 -24.86 -4.19 -14.23
C GLN A 337 -23.96 -3.54 -15.29
N ALA A 338 -22.66 -3.45 -15.03
CA ALA A 338 -21.69 -2.90 -15.97
C ALA A 338 -21.64 -3.70 -17.29
N MET A 339 -21.67 -5.03 -17.23
CA MET A 339 -21.68 -5.88 -18.44
C MET A 339 -22.98 -5.78 -19.24
N SER A 340 -24.10 -5.45 -18.58
CA SER A 340 -25.39 -5.18 -19.21
C SER A 340 -25.62 -3.70 -19.55
N HIS A 341 -24.68 -2.82 -19.16
CA HIS A 341 -24.77 -1.40 -19.44
C HIS A 341 -24.66 -1.18 -20.95
N PRO A 342 -25.53 -0.36 -21.57
CA PRO A 342 -25.50 -0.07 -22.99
C PRO A 342 -24.29 0.81 -23.36
N SER A 343 -23.08 0.26 -23.26
CA SER A 343 -21.81 0.90 -23.58
C SER A 343 -21.47 0.86 -25.10
N ASP A 344 -22.41 0.48 -25.97
CA ASP A 344 -22.21 0.41 -27.42
C ASP A 344 -22.49 1.74 -28.15
N ALA A 345 -22.75 2.83 -27.44
CA ALA A 345 -22.51 4.16 -27.99
C ALA A 345 -21.00 4.38 -28.02
N ALA A 346 -20.35 3.99 -29.12
CA ALA A 346 -18.95 4.27 -29.38
C ALA A 346 -18.61 5.71 -28.96
N LEU A 347 -17.75 5.86 -27.95
CA LEU A 347 -17.22 7.16 -27.56
C LEU A 347 -16.63 7.79 -28.83
N PRO A 348 -17.12 8.97 -29.27
CA PRO A 348 -16.66 9.56 -30.51
C PRO A 348 -15.15 9.80 -30.41
N ALA A 349 -14.41 9.25 -31.37
CA ALA A 349 -12.99 9.51 -31.53
C ALA A 349 -12.77 11.02 -31.61
N ILE A 350 -12.13 11.60 -30.60
CA ILE A 350 -11.75 13.01 -30.61
C ILE A 350 -10.65 13.15 -31.67
N ALA A 351 -10.98 13.82 -32.77
CA ALA A 351 -10.01 14.24 -33.76
C ALA A 351 -9.03 15.22 -33.09
N ALA A 352 -7.74 14.92 -33.19
CA ALA A 352 -6.68 15.82 -32.79
C ALA A 352 -6.71 17.07 -33.69
N GLU A 353 -6.83 18.25 -33.07
CA GLU A 353 -6.34 19.52 -33.63
C GLU A 353 -4.91 19.79 -33.15
#